data_AF-A0A448Z6F2-F1
#
_entry.id   AF-A0A448Z6F2-F1
#
_cell.length_a   1.000
_cell.length_b   1.000
_cell.length_c   1.000
_cell.angle_alpha   90.00
_cell.angle_beta   90.00
_cell.angle_gamma   90.00
#
_symmetry.space_group_name_H-M   'P 1'
#
loop_
_entity.id
_entity.type
_entity.pdbx_description
1 polymer ?
#
loop_
_entity_poly.entity_id
_entity_poly.type
_entity_poly.pdbx_seq_one_letter_code
_entity_poly.pdbx_strand_id
1 'polypeptide(L)'
;MKFFGTPQAAMAAALSVASSTAFAPMPALVHGPVPLSAPHQQRRRRGARGTTTGLASSRQEDAEDRIVSLKKSWSDQSGVCLPSEETEAPPALAMLGNLKKKYWKLPPAPEDQFIMTGDIFTLFLYAFTSHSINDAIVGGLLEDPSLTIPEAVRELDPLQTVVKLQTPVWVDLASNPNVPFGNPSVDHALEVTARESLMNHWGILLSTEGSACVALCTCWLVAGYLHRSFSFDNSTYCGGDKALTKTVETWATAALLLAWCAAGAEGLAGHFPALQALVCGQCHPPSQVVLTQSDLLFVVDSLTVLIAWRWSAHRILNTFR
;
A
#
# COMPACT_ATOMS: atom_id res chain seq x y z
N MET A 1 -25.04 -9.98 -33.92
CA MET A 1 -24.82 -10.86 -32.75
C MET A 1 -24.21 -10.03 -31.64
N LYS A 2 -24.98 -9.74 -30.58
CA LYS A 2 -24.56 -8.94 -29.42
C LYS A 2 -24.20 -9.92 -28.30
N PHE A 3 -22.92 -10.01 -27.93
CA PHE A 3 -22.49 -10.63 -26.68
C PHE A 3 -22.25 -9.51 -25.68
N PHE A 4 -23.25 -9.20 -24.85
CA PHE A 4 -23.04 -8.53 -23.58
C PHE A 4 -23.05 -9.63 -22.51
N GLY A 5 -21.87 -9.95 -22.00
CA GLY A 5 -21.73 -10.82 -20.83
C GLY A 5 -22.35 -10.13 -19.62
N THR A 6 -23.27 -10.83 -18.95
CA THR A 6 -23.94 -10.36 -17.74
C THR A 6 -22.95 -10.23 -16.57
N PRO A 7 -23.00 -9.15 -15.77
CA PRO A 7 -22.09 -8.92 -14.63
C PRO A 7 -22.18 -10.00 -13.52
N GLN A 8 -23.17 -10.89 -13.56
CA GLN A 8 -23.28 -12.04 -12.65
C GLN A 8 -22.13 -13.06 -12.78
N ALA A 9 -21.55 -13.22 -13.97
CA ALA A 9 -20.48 -14.21 -14.19
C ALA A 9 -19.15 -13.80 -13.54
N ALA A 10 -18.85 -12.49 -13.49
CA ALA A 10 -17.68 -11.96 -12.79
C ALA A 10 -17.83 -12.06 -11.27
N MET A 11 -19.05 -11.91 -10.76
CA MET A 11 -19.36 -12.00 -9.32
C MET A 11 -19.26 -13.44 -8.80
N ALA A 12 -19.64 -14.43 -9.61
CA ALA A 12 -19.50 -15.85 -9.25
C ALA A 12 -18.03 -16.31 -9.21
N ALA A 13 -17.17 -15.76 -10.08
CA ALA A 13 -15.74 -16.06 -10.07
C ALA A 13 -15.03 -15.46 -8.83
N ALA A 14 -15.39 -14.24 -8.41
CA ALA A 14 -14.83 -13.60 -7.22
C ALA A 14 -15.25 -14.30 -5.91
N LEU A 15 -16.50 -14.78 -5.81
CA LEU A 15 -17.00 -15.52 -4.64
C LEU A 15 -16.39 -16.93 -4.51
N SER A 16 -15.99 -17.55 -5.63
CA SER A 16 -15.32 -18.85 -5.62
C SER A 16 -13.88 -18.79 -5.10
N VAL A 17 -13.19 -17.66 -5.25
CA VAL A 17 -11.82 -17.49 -4.71
C VAL A 17 -11.86 -17.18 -3.22
N ALA A 18 -12.85 -16.39 -2.76
CA ALA A 18 -13.02 -16.05 -1.34
C ALA A 18 -13.54 -17.22 -0.47
N SER A 19 -14.08 -18.30 -1.07
CA SER A 19 -14.55 -19.48 -0.32
C SER A 19 -13.46 -20.51 -0.04
N SER A 20 -12.22 -20.28 -0.47
CA SER A 20 -11.11 -21.24 -0.30
C SER A 20 -10.22 -20.93 0.92
N THR A 21 -10.38 -19.77 1.56
CA THR A 21 -9.74 -19.45 2.84
C THR A 21 -10.61 -19.99 3.98
N ALA A 22 -10.68 -21.31 4.08
CA ALA A 22 -11.18 -21.95 5.29
C ALA A 22 -10.33 -21.46 6.47
N PHE A 23 -10.96 -20.74 7.40
CA PHE A 23 -10.39 -20.41 8.71
C PHE A 23 -9.85 -21.70 9.33
N ALA A 24 -8.53 -21.89 9.29
CA ALA A 24 -7.88 -22.89 10.10
C ALA A 24 -8.09 -22.48 11.57
N PRO A 25 -8.53 -23.40 12.45
CA PRO A 25 -8.63 -23.10 13.87
C PRO A 25 -7.23 -22.77 14.40
N MET A 26 -7.06 -21.55 14.90
CA MET A 26 -5.87 -21.11 15.65
C MET A 26 -5.55 -22.14 16.74
N PRO A 27 -4.33 -22.70 16.82
CA PRO A 27 -3.95 -23.53 17.95
C PRO A 27 -3.94 -22.69 19.24
N ALA A 28 -4.48 -23.29 20.31
CA ALA A 28 -4.58 -22.66 21.61
C ALA A 28 -3.19 -22.28 22.15
N LEU A 29 -3.05 -21.01 22.53
CA LEU A 29 -1.87 -20.43 23.14
C LEU A 29 -1.50 -21.21 24.43
N VAL A 30 -0.41 -21.99 24.39
CA VAL A 30 0.12 -22.67 25.58
C VAL A 30 0.83 -21.63 26.44
N HIS A 31 0.19 -21.24 27.55
CA HIS A 31 0.79 -20.36 28.56
C HIS A 31 1.98 -21.05 29.24
N GLY A 32 3.20 -20.66 28.87
CA GLY A 32 4.40 -20.93 29.66
C GLY A 32 4.47 -20.07 30.92
N PRO A 33 5.10 -20.55 32.01
CA PRO A 33 5.18 -19.82 33.27
C PRO A 33 6.09 -18.59 33.15
N VAL A 34 5.54 -17.43 33.53
CA VAL A 34 6.23 -16.14 33.61
C VAL A 34 7.25 -16.16 34.75
N PRO A 35 8.54 -15.87 34.52
CA PRO A 35 9.49 -15.69 35.60
C PRO A 35 9.23 -14.36 36.32
N LEU A 36 8.94 -14.45 37.62
CA LEU A 36 8.93 -13.29 38.52
C LEU A 36 10.31 -12.63 38.54
N SER A 37 10.37 -11.35 38.18
CA SER A 37 11.49 -10.49 38.53
C SER A 37 10.99 -9.17 39.12
N ALA A 38 11.68 -8.79 40.19
CA ALA A 38 11.32 -7.86 41.25
C ALA A 38 11.30 -6.38 40.82
N PRO A 39 10.84 -5.46 41.69
CA PRO A 39 10.32 -4.16 41.29
C PRO A 39 11.37 -3.03 41.35
N HIS A 40 10.90 -1.85 40.92
CA HIS A 40 11.23 -0.53 41.46
C HIS A 40 12.24 0.32 40.66
N GLN A 41 11.73 1.24 39.83
CA GLN A 41 12.25 2.61 39.83
C GLN A 41 11.19 3.64 39.41
N GLN A 42 10.80 4.43 40.41
CA GLN A 42 9.85 5.52 40.38
C GLN A 42 10.52 6.76 39.75
N ARG A 43 10.28 7.06 38.47
CA ARG A 43 10.80 8.28 37.83
C ARG A 43 9.70 9.35 37.67
N ARG A 44 9.85 10.35 38.54
CA ARG A 44 9.20 11.66 38.64
C ARG A 44 8.61 12.22 37.34
N ARG A 45 7.32 12.56 37.43
CA ARG A 45 6.64 13.59 36.65
C ARG A 45 7.37 14.94 36.80
N ARG A 46 7.68 15.59 35.68
CA ARG A 46 7.82 17.05 35.60
C ARG A 46 6.97 17.54 34.44
N GLY A 47 5.91 18.26 34.79
CA GLY A 47 5.13 19.03 33.84
C GLY A 47 5.95 20.20 33.32
N ALA A 48 5.93 20.39 32.01
CA ALA A 48 6.36 21.62 31.36
C ALA A 48 5.12 22.21 30.68
N ARG A 49 4.61 23.29 31.28
CA ARG A 49 3.54 24.14 30.77
C ARG A 49 4.18 25.02 29.69
N GLY A 50 4.00 24.64 28.43
CA GLY A 50 4.50 25.39 27.26
C GLY A 50 3.49 26.46 26.85
N THR A 51 3.86 27.70 27.08
CA THR A 51 3.16 28.93 26.71
C THR A 51 3.03 29.04 25.19
N THR A 52 1.80 29.12 24.67
CA THR A 52 1.50 29.43 23.27
C THR A 52 1.81 30.88 22.97
N THR A 53 2.87 31.14 22.19
CA THR A 53 3.15 32.44 21.58
C THR A 53 2.39 32.57 20.27
N GLY A 54 1.30 33.35 20.29
CA GLY A 54 0.62 33.81 19.08
C GLY A 54 1.33 35.03 18.51
N LEU A 55 2.27 34.82 17.57
CA LEU A 55 2.95 35.87 16.81
C LEU A 55 3.46 35.27 15.47
N ALA A 56 2.55 34.82 14.61
CA ALA A 56 2.92 34.32 13.27
C ALA A 56 1.96 34.74 12.15
N SER A 57 0.94 35.57 12.43
CA SER A 57 -0.08 35.92 11.43
C SER A 57 0.23 37.17 10.60
N SER A 58 1.22 37.99 10.98
CA SER A 58 1.46 39.30 10.34
C SER A 58 2.56 39.30 9.27
N ARG A 59 3.36 38.23 9.14
CA ARG A 59 4.47 38.18 8.16
C ARG A 59 4.10 37.53 6.82
N GLN A 60 2.92 36.90 6.73
CA GLN A 60 2.50 36.20 5.51
C GLN A 60 1.89 37.15 4.47
N GLU A 61 1.16 38.19 4.91
CA GLU A 61 0.59 39.20 4.03
C GLU A 61 1.69 40.04 3.33
N ASP A 62 2.76 40.40 4.05
CA ASP A 62 3.92 41.12 3.48
C ASP A 62 4.69 40.31 2.41
N ALA A 63 4.62 38.97 2.46
CA ALA A 63 5.29 38.12 1.50
C ALA A 63 4.50 38.00 0.18
N GLU A 64 3.17 37.96 0.26
CA GLU A 64 2.29 37.88 -0.92
C GLU A 64 2.31 39.20 -1.71
N ASP A 65 2.30 40.34 -1.01
CA ASP A 65 2.38 41.66 -1.66
C ASP A 65 3.71 41.87 -2.40
N ARG A 66 4.82 41.34 -1.87
CA ARG A 66 6.12 41.36 -2.55
C ARG A 66 6.16 40.47 -3.80
N ILE A 67 5.48 39.34 -3.80
CA ILE A 67 5.42 38.45 -4.98
C ILE A 67 4.58 39.09 -6.08
N VAL A 68 3.46 39.75 -5.72
CA VAL A 68 2.61 40.47 -6.67
C VAL A 68 3.33 41.68 -7.26
N SER A 69 4.09 42.43 -6.45
CA SER A 69 4.86 43.58 -6.94
C SER A 69 6.00 43.18 -7.87
N LEU A 70 6.70 42.07 -7.60
CA LEU A 70 7.76 41.55 -8.47
C LEU A 70 7.21 41.06 -9.80
N LYS A 71 6.04 40.39 -9.79
CA LYS A 71 5.39 39.92 -11.02
C LYS A 71 4.93 41.08 -11.91
N LYS A 72 4.44 42.16 -11.30
CA LYS A 72 4.04 43.38 -12.01
C LYS A 72 5.27 44.10 -12.60
N SER A 73 6.35 44.20 -11.81
CA SER A 73 7.62 44.79 -12.26
C SER A 73 8.23 44.05 -13.45
N TRP A 74 8.16 42.71 -13.48
CA TRP A 74 8.67 41.94 -14.61
C TRP A 74 7.83 42.09 -15.87
N SER A 75 6.50 42.26 -15.73
CA SER A 75 5.60 42.49 -16.86
C SER A 75 5.79 43.86 -17.50
N ASP A 76 6.15 44.87 -16.71
CA ASP A 76 6.29 46.25 -17.21
C ASP A 76 7.70 46.52 -17.80
N GLN A 77 8.72 45.76 -17.41
CA GLN A 77 10.10 45.93 -17.92
C GLN A 77 10.37 45.21 -19.24
N SER A 78 9.57 44.20 -19.60
CA SER A 78 9.63 43.56 -20.92
C SER A 78 8.82 44.39 -21.93
N GLY A 79 9.26 45.62 -22.21
CA GLY A 79 8.84 46.43 -23.36
C GLY A 79 9.26 45.84 -24.71
N VAL A 80 9.23 44.51 -24.82
CA VAL A 80 9.38 43.78 -26.06
C VAL A 80 8.00 43.79 -26.70
N CYS A 81 7.81 44.67 -27.68
CA CYS A 81 6.77 44.52 -28.69
C CYS A 81 6.98 43.17 -29.38
N LEU A 82 6.40 42.12 -28.82
CA LEU A 82 6.26 40.85 -29.49
C LEU A 82 5.42 41.11 -30.75
N PRO A 83 5.94 40.82 -31.95
CA PRO A 83 5.13 40.87 -33.15
C PRO A 83 3.91 39.98 -32.92
N SER A 84 2.72 40.51 -33.20
CA SER A 84 1.47 39.79 -33.21
C SER A 84 1.49 38.79 -34.36
N GLU A 85 2.27 37.72 -34.21
CA GLU A 85 2.24 36.59 -35.09
C GLU A 85 1.05 35.73 -34.65
N GLU A 86 -0.06 35.87 -35.38
CA GLU A 86 -1.15 34.90 -35.40
C GLU A 86 -0.63 33.59 -36.02
N THR A 87 0.35 32.96 -35.37
CA THR A 87 0.78 31.62 -35.70
C THR A 87 -0.27 30.69 -35.13
N GLU A 88 -1.17 30.21 -35.99
CA GLU A 88 -2.14 29.17 -35.66
C GLU A 88 -1.43 28.06 -34.90
N ALA A 89 -1.71 27.97 -33.59
CA ALA A 89 -1.08 26.96 -32.75
C ALA A 89 -1.39 25.58 -33.34
N PRO A 90 -0.39 24.68 -33.47
CA PRO A 90 -0.59 23.38 -34.07
C PRO A 90 -1.77 22.66 -33.40
N PRO A 91 -2.60 21.93 -34.16
CA PRO A 91 -3.87 21.35 -33.68
C PRO A 91 -3.70 20.47 -32.43
N ALA A 92 -2.51 19.91 -32.21
CA ALA A 92 -2.15 19.17 -30.99
C ALA A 92 -2.18 20.03 -29.71
N LEU A 93 -1.71 21.29 -29.76
CA LEU A 93 -1.73 22.19 -28.61
C LEU A 93 -3.14 22.72 -28.32
N ALA A 94 -3.96 22.92 -29.35
CA ALA A 94 -5.37 23.27 -29.19
C ALA A 94 -6.18 22.13 -28.54
N MET A 95 -5.90 20.87 -28.92
CA MET A 95 -6.49 19.69 -28.28
C MET A 95 -6.07 19.59 -26.81
N LEU A 96 -4.79 19.83 -26.49
CA LEU A 96 -4.29 19.85 -25.11
C LEU A 96 -4.95 20.97 -24.27
N GLY A 97 -5.16 22.15 -24.86
CA GLY A 97 -5.83 23.27 -24.21
C GLY A 97 -7.30 22.99 -23.87
N ASN A 98 -8.02 22.31 -24.76
CA ASN A 98 -9.41 21.91 -24.54
C ASN A 98 -9.54 20.76 -23.53
N LEU A 99 -8.61 19.79 -23.54
CA LEU A 99 -8.47 18.80 -22.49
C LEU A 99 -8.21 19.50 -21.14
N LYS A 100 -7.26 20.43 -21.08
CA LYS A 100 -7.00 21.25 -19.88
C LYS A 100 -8.28 21.90 -19.36
N LYS A 101 -9.00 22.65 -20.18
CA LYS A 101 -10.22 23.37 -19.74
C LYS A 101 -11.33 22.43 -19.27
N LYS A 102 -11.45 21.25 -19.87
CA LYS A 102 -12.48 20.26 -19.51
C LYS A 102 -12.12 19.47 -18.25
N TYR A 103 -10.85 19.14 -18.07
CA TYR A 103 -10.38 18.29 -16.96
C TYR A 103 -9.78 19.07 -15.79
N TRP A 104 -9.51 20.37 -15.90
CA TRP A 104 -9.07 21.21 -14.77
C TRP A 104 -10.17 21.70 -13.86
N LYS A 105 -11.45 21.44 -14.19
CA LYS A 105 -12.49 21.57 -13.17
C LYS A 105 -12.30 20.43 -12.18
N LEU A 106 -11.61 20.74 -11.08
CA LEU A 106 -11.43 19.85 -9.94
C LEU A 106 -12.80 19.25 -9.56
N PRO A 107 -12.87 17.93 -9.28
CA PRO A 107 -14.05 17.32 -8.69
C PRO A 107 -14.51 18.09 -7.44
N PRO A 108 -15.81 18.06 -7.11
CA PRO A 108 -16.27 18.61 -5.85
C PRO A 108 -15.60 17.86 -4.68
N ALA A 109 -15.55 18.52 -3.51
CA ALA A 109 -15.07 17.90 -2.28
C ALA A 109 -15.91 16.65 -1.93
N PRO A 110 -15.33 15.64 -1.25
CA PRO A 110 -16.07 14.46 -0.83
C PRO A 110 -17.19 14.86 0.13
N GLU A 111 -18.43 14.46 -0.18
CA GLU A 111 -19.62 14.78 0.59
C GLU A 111 -19.87 13.71 1.66
N ASP A 112 -19.62 12.45 1.31
CA ASP A 112 -19.88 11.30 2.15
C ASP A 112 -18.64 10.90 2.96
N GLN A 113 -18.45 11.60 4.08
CA GLN A 113 -17.33 11.36 5.00
C GLN A 113 -17.44 10.00 5.71
N PHE A 114 -18.64 9.46 5.90
CA PHE A 114 -18.84 8.18 6.57
C PHE A 114 -18.31 7.03 5.72
N ILE A 115 -18.68 6.99 4.42
CA ILE A 115 -18.15 5.97 3.51
C ILE A 115 -16.65 6.12 3.33
N MET A 116 -16.15 7.35 3.16
CA MET A 116 -14.72 7.59 2.99
C MET A 116 -13.90 7.12 4.20
N THR A 117 -14.31 7.48 5.43
CA THR A 117 -13.61 7.06 6.65
C THR A 117 -13.69 5.55 6.88
N GLY A 118 -14.85 4.95 6.59
CA GLY A 118 -15.03 3.50 6.65
C GLY A 118 -14.16 2.74 5.65
N ASP A 119 -14.02 3.24 4.42
CA ASP A 119 -13.12 2.65 3.42
C ASP A 119 -11.66 2.70 3.92
N ILE A 120 -11.20 3.85 4.43
CA ILE A 120 -9.83 3.99 4.97
C ILE A 120 -9.60 3.02 6.13
N PHE A 121 -10.55 2.95 7.06
CA PHE A 121 -10.43 2.07 8.22
C PHE A 121 -10.41 0.59 7.81
N THR A 122 -11.25 0.20 6.85
CA THR A 122 -11.28 -1.18 6.33
C THR A 122 -9.97 -1.54 5.62
N LEU A 123 -9.45 -0.65 4.78
CA LEU A 123 -8.17 -0.84 4.10
C LEU A 123 -7.00 -0.89 5.08
N PHE A 124 -7.04 -0.08 6.15
CA PHE A 124 -6.08 -0.12 7.24
C PHE A 124 -6.10 -1.48 7.94
N LEU A 125 -7.27 -1.93 8.40
CA LEU A 125 -7.39 -3.23 9.06
C LEU A 125 -6.96 -4.37 8.16
N TYR A 126 -7.33 -4.32 6.88
CA TYR A 126 -6.92 -5.31 5.90
C TYR A 126 -5.40 -5.35 5.72
N ALA A 127 -4.76 -4.19 5.51
CA ALA A 127 -3.31 -4.11 5.33
C ALA A 127 -2.54 -4.66 6.54
N PHE A 128 -2.92 -4.24 7.75
CA PHE A 128 -2.31 -4.74 8.99
C PHE A 128 -2.56 -6.23 9.19
N THR A 129 -3.81 -6.69 9.01
CA THR A 129 -4.15 -8.10 9.23
C THR A 129 -3.42 -9.00 8.23
N SER A 130 -3.35 -8.63 6.96
CA SER A 130 -2.66 -9.41 5.93
C SER A 130 -1.16 -9.58 6.26
N HIS A 131 -0.49 -8.50 6.66
CA HIS A 131 0.95 -8.54 6.98
C HIS A 131 1.21 -9.23 8.31
N SER A 132 0.42 -8.93 9.35
CA SER A 132 0.54 -9.54 10.68
C SER A 132 0.28 -11.05 10.66
N ILE A 133 -0.71 -11.52 9.90
CA ILE A 133 -0.97 -12.96 9.75
C ILE A 133 0.19 -13.63 9.03
N ASN A 134 0.71 -13.02 7.96
CA ASN A 134 1.87 -13.56 7.26
C ASN A 134 3.11 -13.64 8.17
N ASP A 135 3.38 -12.57 8.93
CA ASP A 135 4.50 -12.56 9.88
C ASP A 135 4.33 -13.61 10.99
N ALA A 136 3.12 -13.75 11.53
CA ALA A 136 2.82 -14.76 12.55
C ALA A 136 2.95 -16.21 12.03
N ILE A 137 2.50 -16.49 10.81
CA ILE A 137 2.61 -17.83 10.21
C ILE A 137 4.07 -18.18 9.92
N VAL A 138 4.79 -17.28 9.25
CA VAL A 138 6.20 -17.53 8.90
C VAL A 138 7.06 -17.58 10.17
N GLY A 139 6.86 -16.66 11.12
CA GLY A 139 7.54 -16.69 12.42
C GLY A 139 7.24 -17.96 13.20
N GLY A 140 5.98 -18.36 13.29
CA GLY A 140 5.57 -19.56 14.02
C GLY A 140 6.15 -20.86 13.45
N LEU A 141 6.26 -20.98 12.12
CA LEU A 141 6.86 -22.16 11.48
C LEU A 141 8.39 -22.17 11.56
N LEU A 142 9.04 -21.01 11.50
CA LEU A 142 10.49 -20.91 11.64
C LEU A 142 10.97 -21.11 13.09
N GLU A 143 10.13 -20.76 14.07
CA GLU A 143 10.42 -20.91 15.50
C GLU A 143 10.00 -22.28 16.08
N ASP A 144 9.37 -23.17 15.28
CA ASP A 144 8.94 -24.47 15.75
C ASP A 144 10.14 -25.39 16.05
N PRO A 145 10.37 -25.80 17.32
CA PRO A 145 11.51 -26.65 17.68
C PRO A 145 11.39 -28.09 17.16
N SER A 146 10.22 -28.49 16.66
CA SER A 146 9.96 -29.82 16.12
C SER A 146 10.32 -29.95 14.64
N LEU A 147 10.48 -28.84 13.93
CA LEU A 147 10.83 -28.79 12.51
C LEU A 147 12.26 -28.27 12.34
N THR A 148 12.99 -28.85 11.38
CA THR A 148 14.23 -28.23 10.93
C THR A 148 13.91 -27.05 10.00
N ILE A 149 14.78 -26.03 9.95
CA ILE A 149 14.56 -24.85 9.08
C ILE A 149 14.30 -25.25 7.61
N PRO A 150 15.04 -26.19 6.99
CA PRO A 150 14.74 -26.61 5.62
C PRO A 150 13.36 -27.27 5.47
N GLU A 151 12.87 -27.97 6.49
CA GLU A 151 11.53 -28.54 6.51
C GLU A 151 10.47 -27.44 6.63
N ALA A 152 10.66 -26.49 7.55
CA ALA A 152 9.77 -25.33 7.68
C ALA A 152 9.70 -24.50 6.38
N VAL A 153 10.85 -24.24 5.74
CA VAL A 153 10.90 -23.57 4.43
C VAL A 153 10.19 -24.40 3.36
N ARG A 154 10.32 -25.74 3.38
CA ARG A 154 9.64 -26.62 2.42
C ARG A 154 8.13 -26.67 2.64
N GLU A 155 7.64 -26.52 3.87
CA GLU A 155 6.21 -26.36 4.14
C GLU A 155 5.68 -25.02 3.64
N LEU A 156 6.45 -23.94 3.83
CA LEU A 156 6.09 -22.58 3.41
C LEU A 156 6.19 -22.37 1.88
N ASP A 157 7.18 -22.98 1.23
CA ASP A 157 7.45 -22.87 -0.20
C ASP A 157 7.74 -24.26 -0.80
N PRO A 158 6.69 -25.10 -0.97
CA PRO A 158 6.85 -26.48 -1.43
C PRO A 158 7.41 -26.57 -2.86
N LEU A 159 7.29 -25.49 -3.64
CA LEU A 159 7.80 -25.39 -5.00
C LEU A 159 9.21 -24.77 -5.05
N GLN A 160 9.77 -24.30 -3.92
CA GLN A 160 11.06 -23.61 -3.82
C GLN A 160 11.20 -22.43 -4.80
N THR A 161 10.08 -21.73 -5.02
CA THR A 161 10.00 -20.61 -5.95
C THR A 161 10.53 -19.32 -5.36
N VAL A 162 10.34 -19.12 -4.06
CA VAL A 162 10.66 -17.90 -3.31
C VAL A 162 12.00 -18.08 -2.60
N VAL A 163 12.16 -19.18 -1.87
CA VAL A 163 13.39 -19.45 -1.11
C VAL A 163 14.21 -20.51 -1.82
N LYS A 164 15.24 -20.07 -2.53
CA LYS A 164 16.30 -20.97 -2.97
C LYS A 164 17.24 -21.18 -1.79
N LEU A 165 17.09 -22.30 -1.10
CA LEU A 165 18.04 -22.80 -0.10
C LEU A 165 19.37 -23.14 -0.78
N GLN A 166 20.11 -22.14 -1.24
CA GLN A 166 21.51 -22.27 -1.55
C GLN A 166 22.26 -22.06 -0.24
N THR A 167 23.02 -23.07 0.17
CA THR A 167 23.93 -22.92 1.30
C THR A 167 24.87 -21.76 1.01
N PRO A 168 24.99 -20.78 1.92
CA PRO A 168 25.83 -19.62 1.68
C PRO A 168 27.26 -20.09 1.38
N VAL A 169 27.93 -19.47 0.41
CA VAL A 169 29.27 -19.89 -0.03
C VAL A 169 30.32 -19.82 1.10
N TRP A 170 30.06 -19.02 2.14
CA TRP A 170 30.90 -18.90 3.32
C TRP A 170 30.67 -20.02 4.36
N VAL A 171 29.67 -20.89 4.18
CA VAL A 171 29.45 -22.08 5.01
C VAL A 171 30.24 -23.25 4.41
N ASP A 172 31.39 -23.56 5.02
CA ASP A 172 32.24 -24.68 4.60
C ASP A 172 31.69 -26.02 5.10
N LEU A 173 30.80 -26.63 4.31
CA LEU A 173 30.26 -27.97 4.53
C LEU A 173 31.34 -29.07 4.47
N ALA A 174 32.51 -28.79 3.87
CA ALA A 174 33.58 -29.77 3.75
C ALA A 174 34.32 -29.98 5.09
N SER A 175 34.29 -28.97 5.97
CA SER A 175 34.91 -29.03 7.29
C SER A 175 34.17 -29.93 8.29
N ASN A 176 32.87 -30.15 8.10
CA ASN A 176 32.08 -31.02 8.98
C ASN A 176 30.93 -31.71 8.22
N PRO A 177 31.24 -32.72 7.37
CA PRO A 177 30.27 -33.39 6.51
C PRO A 177 29.18 -34.15 7.28
N ASN A 178 29.37 -34.36 8.59
CA ASN A 178 28.42 -35.07 9.45
C ASN A 178 27.46 -34.16 10.22
N VAL A 179 27.58 -32.83 10.08
CA VAL A 179 26.63 -31.87 10.69
C VAL A 179 26.14 -30.86 9.64
N PRO A 180 25.42 -31.31 8.59
CA PRO A 180 24.85 -30.40 7.61
C PRO A 180 23.75 -29.48 8.19
N PHE A 181 23.16 -29.85 9.34
CA PHE A 181 22.16 -29.09 10.09
C PHE A 181 22.41 -29.29 11.59
N GLY A 182 22.31 -28.23 12.40
CA GLY A 182 22.62 -28.25 13.84
C GLY A 182 23.84 -27.41 14.26
N ASN A 183 24.46 -26.67 13.34
CA ASN A 183 25.34 -25.58 13.73
C ASN A 183 24.47 -24.33 13.95
N PRO A 184 24.40 -23.80 15.19
CA PRO A 184 23.49 -22.70 15.51
C PRO A 184 23.73 -21.44 14.66
N SER A 185 24.96 -21.22 14.19
CA SER A 185 25.28 -20.08 13.32
C SER A 185 24.75 -20.27 11.90
N VAL A 186 24.76 -21.51 11.38
CA VAL A 186 24.23 -21.82 10.04
C VAL A 186 22.72 -21.81 10.09
N ASP A 187 22.13 -22.42 11.12
CA ASP A 187 20.69 -22.44 11.32
C ASP A 187 20.18 -21.00 11.46
N HIS A 188 20.81 -20.15 12.28
CA HIS A 188 20.41 -18.74 12.38
C HIS A 188 20.55 -17.97 11.07
N ALA A 189 21.61 -18.19 10.29
CA ALA A 189 21.77 -17.53 9.00
C ALA A 189 20.73 -17.99 7.97
N LEU A 190 20.37 -19.28 7.98
CA LEU A 190 19.30 -19.83 7.15
C LEU A 190 17.94 -19.28 7.59
N GLU A 191 17.70 -19.17 8.90
CA GLU A 191 16.50 -18.58 9.48
C GLU A 191 16.34 -17.13 9.02
N VAL A 192 17.37 -16.30 9.17
CA VAL A 192 17.35 -14.89 8.72
C VAL A 192 17.13 -14.81 7.21
N THR A 193 17.83 -15.64 6.42
CA THR A 193 17.67 -15.66 4.95
C THR A 193 16.26 -16.10 4.53
N ALA A 194 15.73 -17.13 5.19
CA ALA A 194 14.38 -17.63 4.95
C ALA A 194 13.35 -16.59 5.34
N ARG A 195 13.48 -15.96 6.52
CA ARG A 195 12.60 -14.89 6.98
C ARG A 195 12.66 -13.70 6.04
N GLU A 196 13.84 -13.24 5.63
CA GLU A 196 13.95 -12.16 4.66
C GLU A 196 13.34 -12.53 3.31
N SER A 197 13.53 -13.74 2.81
CA SER A 197 12.98 -14.17 1.52
C SER A 197 11.45 -14.37 1.57
N LEU A 198 10.94 -14.92 2.67
CA LEU A 198 9.52 -15.20 2.89
C LEU A 198 8.73 -13.99 3.37
N MET A 199 9.39 -12.98 3.95
CA MET A 199 8.75 -11.72 4.35
C MET A 199 8.92 -10.62 3.29
N ASN A 200 10.06 -10.57 2.57
CA ASN A 200 10.29 -9.59 1.50
C ASN A 200 9.80 -10.07 0.13
N HIS A 201 8.79 -10.95 0.11
CA HIS A 201 8.14 -11.31 -1.15
C HIS A 201 7.23 -10.18 -1.68
N TRP A 202 7.08 -9.08 -0.93
CA TRP A 202 6.36 -7.88 -1.35
C TRP A 202 7.29 -6.92 -2.07
N GLY A 203 6.75 -6.12 -3.00
CA GLY A 203 7.49 -5.01 -3.58
C GLY A 203 7.91 -3.99 -2.50
N ILE A 204 8.99 -3.23 -2.75
CA ILE A 204 9.59 -2.30 -1.78
C ILE A 204 8.55 -1.40 -1.09
N LEU A 205 7.60 -0.85 -1.86
CA LEU A 205 6.55 0.05 -1.38
C LEU A 205 5.54 -0.68 -0.46
N LEU A 206 5.32 -1.96 -0.70
CA LEU A 206 4.35 -2.81 -0.01
C LEU A 206 5.01 -3.70 1.07
N SER A 207 6.31 -3.54 1.31
CA SER A 207 7.09 -4.42 2.20
C SER A 207 6.69 -4.32 3.68
N THR A 208 6.11 -3.20 4.10
CA THR A 208 5.67 -3.01 5.50
C THR A 208 4.18 -2.77 5.55
N GLU A 209 3.53 -3.23 6.62
CA GLU A 209 2.10 -3.01 6.87
C GLU A 209 1.70 -1.53 6.79
N GLY A 210 2.54 -0.65 7.35
CA GLY A 210 2.31 0.79 7.35
C GLY A 210 2.45 1.41 5.97
N SER A 211 3.52 1.08 5.23
CA SER A 211 3.74 1.63 3.88
C SER A 211 2.69 1.12 2.89
N ALA A 212 2.35 -0.17 2.96
CA ALA A 212 1.28 -0.78 2.15
C ALA A 212 -0.06 -0.10 2.41
N CYS A 213 -0.43 0.07 3.68
CA CYS A 213 -1.66 0.77 4.07
C CYS A 213 -1.72 2.20 3.51
N VAL A 214 -0.66 2.99 3.71
CA VAL A 214 -0.62 4.39 3.27
C VAL A 214 -0.68 4.48 1.75
N ALA A 215 0.08 3.64 1.03
CA ALA A 215 0.07 3.61 -0.43
C ALA A 215 -1.31 3.23 -0.98
N LEU A 216 -1.93 2.17 -0.43
CA LEU A 216 -3.25 1.70 -0.82
C LEU A 216 -4.34 2.75 -0.53
N CYS A 217 -4.35 3.33 0.66
CA CYS A 217 -5.31 4.39 1.03
C CYS A 217 -5.13 5.64 0.17
N THR A 218 -3.89 6.05 -0.12
CA THR A 218 -3.62 7.21 -0.95
C THR A 218 -4.11 6.99 -2.38
N CYS A 219 -3.79 5.84 -2.98
CA CYS A 219 -4.27 5.48 -4.32
C CYS A 219 -5.79 5.37 -4.36
N TRP A 220 -6.41 4.81 -3.31
CA TRP A 220 -7.86 4.73 -3.17
C TRP A 220 -8.53 6.11 -3.11
N LEU A 221 -8.00 7.03 -2.29
CA LEU A 221 -8.55 8.37 -2.15
C LEU A 221 -8.39 9.18 -3.44
N VAL A 222 -7.24 9.09 -4.10
CA VAL A 222 -7.01 9.76 -5.39
C VAL A 222 -7.98 9.21 -6.45
N ALA A 223 -8.08 7.88 -6.57
CA ALA A 223 -9.03 7.27 -7.50
C ALA A 223 -10.48 7.64 -7.16
N GLY A 224 -10.85 7.59 -5.88
CA GLY A 224 -12.21 7.89 -5.43
C GLY A 224 -12.60 9.34 -5.65
N TYR A 225 -11.65 10.26 -5.53
CA TYR A 225 -11.82 11.66 -5.89
C TYR A 225 -12.04 11.83 -7.40
N LEU A 226 -11.25 11.15 -8.25
CA LEU A 226 -11.41 11.19 -9.71
C LEU A 226 -12.76 10.60 -10.17
N HIS A 227 -13.21 9.52 -9.53
CA HIS A 227 -14.47 8.83 -9.87
C HIS A 227 -15.70 9.37 -9.14
N ARG A 228 -15.52 10.36 -8.25
CA ARG A 228 -16.56 10.87 -7.35
C ARG A 228 -17.25 9.75 -6.58
N SER A 229 -16.48 8.78 -6.08
CA SER A 229 -17.00 7.63 -5.33
C SER A 229 -17.53 8.02 -3.96
N PHE A 230 -17.15 9.19 -3.44
CA PHE A 230 -17.53 9.73 -2.13
C PHE A 230 -18.62 10.81 -2.22
N SER A 231 -19.35 10.90 -3.33
CA SER A 231 -20.55 11.73 -3.43
C SER A 231 -21.77 10.88 -3.09
N PHE A 232 -22.75 11.47 -2.39
CA PHE A 232 -23.94 10.74 -1.95
C PHE A 232 -24.70 10.07 -3.11
N ASP A 233 -24.68 10.69 -4.30
CA ASP A 233 -25.30 10.17 -5.53
C ASP A 233 -24.64 8.89 -6.09
N ASN A 234 -23.44 8.57 -5.61
CA ASN A 234 -22.66 7.40 -6.00
C ASN A 234 -22.35 6.45 -4.84
N SER A 235 -22.69 6.83 -3.61
CA SER A 235 -22.50 6.02 -2.39
C SER A 235 -23.83 5.62 -1.74
N THR A 236 -24.47 6.52 -0.97
CA THR A 236 -25.56 6.17 -0.06
C THR A 236 -26.96 6.34 -0.64
N TYR A 237 -27.14 7.30 -1.54
CA TYR A 237 -28.45 7.56 -2.16
C TYR A 237 -28.65 6.85 -3.50
N CYS A 238 -27.63 6.16 -4.00
CA CYS A 238 -27.77 5.33 -5.19
C CYS A 238 -28.24 3.92 -4.87
N GLY A 239 -28.75 3.22 -5.88
CA GLY A 239 -29.01 1.78 -5.76
C GLY A 239 -27.70 1.00 -5.60
N GLY A 240 -27.77 -0.10 -4.85
CA GLY A 240 -26.60 -0.95 -4.54
C GLY A 240 -25.77 -1.35 -5.77
N ASP A 241 -26.41 -1.66 -6.90
CA ASP A 241 -25.70 -2.01 -8.14
C ASP A 241 -24.82 -0.88 -8.67
N LYS A 242 -25.31 0.36 -8.58
CA LYS A 242 -24.55 1.56 -9.00
C LYS A 242 -23.40 1.83 -8.04
N ALA A 243 -23.63 1.69 -6.73
CA ALA A 243 -22.58 1.82 -5.71
C ALA A 243 -21.44 0.80 -5.93
N LEU A 244 -21.80 -0.47 -6.17
CA LEU A 244 -20.84 -1.53 -6.43
C LEU A 244 -20.07 -1.30 -7.72
N THR A 245 -20.76 -0.93 -8.81
CA THR A 245 -20.10 -0.59 -10.09
C THR A 245 -19.08 0.53 -9.90
N LYS A 246 -19.45 1.60 -9.19
CA LYS A 246 -18.54 2.72 -8.89
C LYS A 246 -17.37 2.31 -8.02
N THR A 247 -17.59 1.39 -7.09
CA THR A 247 -16.54 0.83 -6.23
C THR A 247 -15.51 0.05 -7.04
N VAL A 248 -15.95 -0.80 -7.97
CA VAL A 248 -15.05 -1.57 -8.85
C VAL A 248 -14.27 -0.66 -9.80
N GLU A 249 -14.92 0.35 -10.41
CA GLU A 249 -14.24 1.34 -11.26
C GLU A 249 -13.15 2.11 -10.49
N THR A 250 -13.48 2.52 -9.26
CA THR A 250 -12.56 3.21 -8.35
C THR A 250 -11.40 2.31 -7.96
N TRP A 251 -11.69 1.05 -7.59
CA TRP A 251 -10.68 0.07 -7.23
C TRP A 251 -9.73 -0.23 -8.37
N ALA A 252 -10.24 -0.46 -9.59
CA ALA A 252 -9.39 -0.74 -10.75
C ALA A 252 -8.42 0.41 -11.00
N THR A 253 -8.87 1.66 -10.83
CA THR A 253 -8.01 2.84 -10.98
C THR A 253 -7.01 2.95 -9.83
N ALA A 254 -7.42 2.68 -8.59
CA ALA A 254 -6.53 2.65 -7.43
C ALA A 254 -5.45 1.56 -7.56
N ALA A 255 -5.81 0.37 -8.05
CA ALA A 255 -4.91 -0.74 -8.30
C ALA A 255 -3.87 -0.39 -9.37
N LEU A 256 -4.28 0.25 -10.47
CA LEU A 256 -3.36 0.74 -11.50
C LEU A 256 -2.41 1.83 -10.96
N LEU A 257 -2.92 2.75 -10.14
CA LEU A 257 -2.08 3.77 -9.50
C LEU A 257 -1.09 3.14 -8.53
N LEU A 258 -1.52 2.16 -7.74
CA LEU A 258 -0.67 1.47 -6.79
C LEU A 258 0.41 0.65 -7.49
N ALA A 259 0.06 -0.06 -8.56
CA ALA A 259 0.98 -0.76 -9.44
C ALA A 259 2.04 0.18 -10.03
N TRP A 260 1.60 1.35 -10.51
CA TRP A 260 2.50 2.38 -11.01
C TRP A 260 3.44 2.91 -9.93
N CYS A 261 2.93 3.17 -8.72
CA CYS A 261 3.74 3.62 -7.59
C CYS A 261 4.76 2.57 -7.14
N ALA A 262 4.36 1.28 -7.09
CA ALA A 262 5.25 0.18 -6.74
C ALA A 262 6.39 0.04 -7.76
N ALA A 263 6.05 0.00 -9.05
CA ALA A 263 7.02 -0.04 -10.14
C ALA A 263 7.95 1.19 -10.12
N GLY A 264 7.40 2.38 -9.84
CA GLY A 264 8.17 3.61 -9.70
C GLY A 264 9.14 3.57 -8.52
N ALA A 265 8.73 3.01 -7.38
CA ALA A 265 9.57 2.87 -6.19
C ALA A 265 10.77 1.94 -6.47
N GLU A 266 10.53 0.80 -7.14
CA GLU A 266 11.60 -0.11 -7.57
C GLU A 266 12.53 0.52 -8.60
N GLY A 267 11.97 1.21 -9.59
CA GLY A 267 12.74 1.94 -10.60
C GLY A 267 13.66 2.98 -9.97
N LEU A 268 13.15 3.77 -9.02
CA LEU A 268 13.96 4.74 -8.28
C LEU A 268 15.04 4.07 -7.42
N ALA A 269 14.70 3.00 -6.70
CA ALA A 269 15.68 2.26 -5.90
C ALA A 269 16.83 1.72 -6.76
N GLY A 270 16.54 1.20 -7.95
CA GLY A 270 17.54 0.68 -8.88
C GLY A 270 18.47 1.74 -9.49
N HIS A 271 18.02 2.98 -9.64
CA HIS A 271 18.84 4.08 -10.19
C HIS A 271 19.73 4.75 -9.15
N PHE A 272 19.41 4.62 -7.86
CA PHE A 272 20.12 5.27 -6.77
C PHE A 272 20.73 4.24 -5.81
N PRO A 273 22.00 3.85 -5.99
CA PRO A 273 22.66 2.82 -5.16
C PRO A 273 22.63 3.13 -3.66
N ALA A 274 22.65 4.42 -3.30
CA ALA A 274 22.52 4.87 -1.92
C ALA A 274 21.13 4.60 -1.33
N LEU A 275 20.06 4.74 -2.14
CA LEU A 275 18.71 4.37 -1.72
C LEU A 275 18.56 2.85 -1.67
N GLN A 276 19.14 2.12 -2.62
CA GLN A 276 19.17 0.66 -2.59
C GLN A 276 19.79 0.15 -1.28
N ALA A 277 20.97 0.64 -0.89
CA ALA A 277 21.63 0.22 0.35
C ALA A 277 20.86 0.58 1.63
N LEU A 278 20.04 1.64 1.59
CA LEU A 278 19.27 2.14 2.74
C LEU A 278 17.92 1.41 2.88
N VAL A 279 17.33 1.01 1.76
CA VAL A 279 16.02 0.35 1.71
C VAL A 279 16.14 -1.18 1.69
N CYS A 280 17.21 -1.73 1.12
CA CYS A 280 17.42 -3.17 1.05
C CYS A 280 18.92 -3.52 0.97
N GLY A 281 19.50 -3.99 2.07
CA GLY A 281 20.93 -4.27 2.17
C GLY A 281 21.46 -5.36 1.22
N GLN A 282 20.58 -6.19 0.62
CA GLN A 282 20.98 -7.32 -0.24
C GLN A 282 20.06 -7.58 -1.46
N CYS A 283 19.23 -6.61 -1.88
CA CYS A 283 18.34 -6.84 -3.02
C CYS A 283 19.14 -7.05 -4.32
N HIS A 284 18.89 -8.18 -4.99
CA HIS A 284 19.44 -8.54 -6.29
C HIS A 284 19.14 -7.46 -7.36
N PRO A 285 19.97 -7.38 -8.42
CA PRO A 285 19.85 -6.31 -9.42
C PRO A 285 18.46 -6.26 -10.05
N PRO A 286 17.96 -5.05 -10.36
CA PRO A 286 16.60 -4.79 -10.81
C PRO A 286 16.44 -5.18 -12.28
N SER A 287 16.43 -6.48 -12.60
CA SER A 287 16.25 -6.91 -13.98
C SER A 287 14.79 -7.11 -14.38
N GLN A 288 13.85 -7.14 -13.43
CA GLN A 288 12.43 -7.30 -13.75
C GLN A 288 11.54 -6.53 -12.77
N VAL A 289 10.96 -5.44 -13.25
CA VAL A 289 9.83 -4.73 -12.63
C VAL A 289 8.64 -5.68 -12.64
N VAL A 290 8.42 -6.41 -11.56
CA VAL A 290 7.33 -7.37 -11.48
C VAL A 290 6.74 -7.27 -10.09
N LEU A 291 5.57 -6.62 -10.00
CA LEU A 291 4.64 -6.83 -8.90
C LEU A 291 4.61 -8.32 -8.60
N THR A 292 4.95 -8.67 -7.37
CA THR A 292 5.02 -10.08 -7.01
C THR A 292 3.63 -10.68 -7.03
N GLN A 293 3.55 -12.02 -7.09
CA GLN A 293 2.26 -12.70 -7.03
C GLN A 293 1.48 -12.31 -5.76
N SER A 294 2.17 -12.13 -4.63
CA SER A 294 1.55 -11.69 -3.40
C SER A 294 1.08 -10.24 -3.46
N ASP A 295 1.85 -9.33 -4.07
CA ASP A 295 1.39 -7.94 -4.28
C ASP A 295 0.06 -7.93 -5.06
N LEU A 296 -0.02 -8.74 -6.13
CA LEU A 296 -1.23 -8.87 -6.93
C LEU A 296 -2.39 -9.41 -6.09
N LEU A 297 -2.18 -10.49 -5.32
CA LEU A 297 -3.21 -11.08 -4.46
C LEU A 297 -3.67 -10.09 -3.41
N PHE A 298 -2.76 -9.33 -2.80
CA PHE A 298 -3.10 -8.30 -1.82
C PHE A 298 -3.93 -7.18 -2.41
N VAL A 299 -3.57 -6.70 -3.60
CA VAL A 299 -4.35 -5.66 -4.28
C VAL A 299 -5.71 -6.19 -4.73
N VAL A 300 -5.79 -7.41 -5.22
CA VAL A 300 -7.05 -8.05 -5.63
C VAL A 300 -7.96 -8.31 -4.44
N ASP A 301 -7.44 -8.83 -3.33
CA ASP A 301 -8.25 -9.13 -2.15
C ASP A 301 -8.68 -7.86 -1.40
N SER A 302 -7.97 -6.73 -1.57
CA SER A 302 -8.47 -5.42 -1.10
C SER A 302 -9.83 -5.03 -1.71
N LEU A 303 -10.19 -5.55 -2.90
CA LEU A 303 -11.51 -5.34 -3.49
C LEU A 303 -12.60 -6.05 -2.70
N THR A 304 -12.33 -7.26 -2.20
CA THR A 304 -13.33 -8.07 -1.51
C THR A 304 -13.74 -7.40 -0.20
N VAL A 305 -12.76 -6.91 0.57
CA VAL A 305 -13.00 -6.16 1.81
C VAL A 305 -13.72 -4.84 1.57
N LEU A 306 -13.40 -4.12 0.49
CA LEU A 306 -14.08 -2.87 0.13
C LEU A 306 -15.53 -3.12 -0.29
N ILE A 307 -15.79 -4.16 -1.09
CA ILE A 307 -17.15 -4.55 -1.48
C ILE A 307 -17.95 -4.95 -0.23
N ALA A 308 -17.37 -5.77 0.66
CA ALA A 308 -18.03 -6.22 1.88
C ALA A 308 -18.39 -5.03 2.79
N TRP A 309 -17.45 -4.10 2.99
CA TRP A 309 -17.69 -2.89 3.76
C TRP A 309 -18.78 -2.02 3.12
N ARG A 310 -18.66 -1.66 1.84
CA ARG A 310 -19.63 -0.76 1.19
C ARG A 310 -21.02 -1.37 1.10
N TRP A 311 -21.11 -2.68 0.89
CA TRP A 311 -22.40 -3.38 0.95
C TRP A 311 -23.00 -3.31 2.36
N SER A 312 -22.19 -3.54 3.39
CA SER A 312 -22.62 -3.46 4.80
C SER A 312 -23.05 -2.04 5.19
N ALA A 313 -22.27 -1.04 4.82
CA ALA A 313 -22.59 0.37 5.06
C ALA A 313 -23.90 0.77 4.38
N HIS A 314 -24.10 0.38 3.12
CA HIS A 314 -25.35 0.61 2.40
C HIS A 314 -26.56 -0.05 3.09
N ARG A 315 -26.39 -1.27 3.63
CA ARG A 315 -27.46 -1.94 4.41
C ARG A 315 -27.77 -1.21 5.71
N ILE A 316 -26.76 -0.81 6.47
CA ILE A 316 -26.92 -0.10 7.74
C ILE A 316 -27.67 1.22 7.49
N LEU A 317 -27.24 2.02 6.52
CA LEU A 317 -27.80 3.34 6.26
C LEU A 317 -29.25 3.27 5.74
N ASN A 318 -29.58 2.26 4.93
CA ASN A 318 -30.94 2.10 4.42
C ASN A 318 -31.91 1.44 5.41
N THR A 319 -31.41 0.80 6.47
CA THR A 319 -32.30 0.19 7.49
C THR A 319 -33.01 1.25 8.34
N PHE A 320 -32.43 2.45 8.45
CA PHE A 320 -32.98 3.56 9.25
C PHE A 320 -33.85 4.54 8.44
N ARG A 321 -34.17 4.22 7.18
CA ARG A 321 -34.98 5.07 6.29
C ARG A 321 -36.35 4.45 6.06
#